data_AF-A0A7S3MKI5-F1
#
_entry.id   AF-A0A7S3MKI5-F1
#
_cell.length_a   1.000
_cell.length_b   1.000
_cell.length_c   1.000
_cell.angle_alpha   90.00
_cell.angle_beta   90.00
_cell.angle_gamma   90.00
#
_symmetry.space_group_name_H-M   'P 1'
#
loop_
_entity.id
_entity.type
_entity.pdbx_description
1 polymer ?
#
loop_
_entity_poly.entity_id
_entity_poly.type
_entity_poly.pdbx_seq_one_letter_code
_entity_poly.pdbx_strand_id
1 'polypeptide(L)'
;MNIFLKPEFIEAQIRNLYTNEAVRLQDAIDAEAAAAAEQEEEKKEEEESKEPAPKARKRVLVDFSSPNIAKDMHVGHLRSTIQGDSICRIFEFMGFDVLRVNHVGDWGTQFGMLIGELDRSFPDFLTNTPEITDLQVFYKSAKKRFDADEEFKAVAHANVVKLQSGDEHCTQAWQ
;
A
#
# COMPACT_ATOMS: atom_id res chain seq x y z
N MET A 1 -7.17 10.51 98.15
CA MET A 1 -5.78 10.24 97.73
C MET A 1 -5.62 10.80 96.33
N ASN A 2 -5.29 12.09 96.21
CA ASN A 2 -5.16 12.77 94.92
C ASN A 2 -3.73 12.58 94.41
N ILE A 3 -3.57 11.79 93.36
CA ILE A 3 -2.29 11.60 92.69
C ILE A 3 -2.06 12.83 91.82
N PHE A 4 -1.43 13.86 92.38
CA PHE A 4 -0.92 14.98 91.61
C PHE A 4 0.26 14.47 90.78
N LEU A 5 0.01 14.13 89.52
CA LEU A 5 1.07 13.91 88.54
C LEU A 5 1.84 15.23 88.39
N LYS A 6 3.16 15.18 88.61
CA LYS A 6 4.02 16.36 88.46
C LYS A 6 3.96 16.81 86.98
N PRO A 7 3.83 18.13 86.70
CA PRO A 7 3.71 18.66 85.34
C PRO A 7 4.79 18.14 84.38
N GLU A 8 6.02 17.99 84.88
CA GLU A 8 7.17 17.47 84.12
C GLU A 8 6.96 16.05 83.56
N PHE A 9 6.19 15.21 84.25
CA PHE A 9 5.93 13.83 83.83
C PHE A 9 4.91 13.78 82.68
N ILE A 10 3.92 14.67 82.71
CA ILE A 10 2.91 14.82 81.65
C ILE A 10 3.57 15.40 80.40
N GLU A 11 4.42 16.43 80.54
CA GLU A 11 5.18 17.01 79.42
C GLU A 11 6.12 15.99 78.76
N ALA A 12 6.79 15.14 79.54
CA ALA A 12 7.67 14.10 79.02
C ALA A 12 6.91 13.02 78.23
N GLN A 13 5.74 12.59 78.71
CA GLN A 13 4.90 11.63 77.99
C GLN A 13 4.35 12.23 76.69
N ILE A 14 3.89 13.48 76.73
CA ILE A 14 3.40 14.21 75.56
C ILE A 14 4.52 14.37 74.52
N ARG A 15 5.73 14.79 74.94
CA ARG A 15 6.90 14.91 74.06
C ARG A 15 7.25 13.58 73.39
N ASN A 16 7.25 12.49 74.15
CA ASN A 16 7.56 11.14 73.66
C ASN A 16 6.49 10.63 72.66
N LEU A 17 5.21 10.90 72.92
CA LEU A 17 4.10 10.62 72.00
C LEU A 17 4.30 11.36 70.66
N TYR A 18 4.55 12.66 70.70
CA TYR A 18 4.78 13.46 69.48
C TYR A 18 6.03 13.04 68.71
N THR A 19 7.14 12.71 69.39
CA THR A 19 8.35 12.24 68.69
C THR A 19 8.16 10.87 68.05
N ASN A 20 7.49 9.92 68.72
CA ASN A 20 7.27 8.59 68.16
C ASN A 20 6.26 8.62 67.00
N GLU A 21 5.26 9.49 67.06
CA GLU A 21 4.31 9.67 65.96
C GLU A 21 4.97 10.34 64.76
N ALA A 22 5.80 11.38 64.97
CA ALA A 22 6.57 12.00 63.91
C ALA A 22 7.55 11.04 63.21
N VAL A 23 8.24 10.17 63.97
CA VAL A 23 9.13 9.15 63.40
C VAL A 23 8.35 8.15 62.56
N ARG A 24 7.19 7.65 63.05
CA ARG A 24 6.35 6.73 62.29
C ARG A 24 5.77 7.35 61.01
N LEU A 25 5.40 8.63 61.04
CA LEU A 25 4.95 9.33 59.85
C LEU A 25 6.09 9.48 58.82
N GLN A 26 7.31 9.76 59.28
CA GLN A 26 8.47 9.85 58.39
C GLN A 26 8.79 8.50 57.74
N ASP A 27 8.82 7.42 58.53
CA ASP A 27 9.05 6.07 58.01
C ASP A 27 7.99 5.64 56.98
N ALA A 28 6.72 6.04 57.19
CA ALA A 28 5.63 5.77 56.26
C ALA A 28 5.78 6.54 54.93
N ILE A 29 6.19 7.81 55.00
CA ILE A 29 6.47 8.64 53.80
C ILE A 29 7.64 8.06 53.02
N ASP A 30 8.72 7.66 53.71
CA ASP A 30 9.91 7.12 53.07
C ASP A 30 9.62 5.75 52.41
N ALA A 31 8.79 4.91 53.04
CA ALA A 31 8.33 3.65 52.48
C ALA A 31 7.45 3.83 51.23
N GLU A 32 6.56 4.83 51.23
CA GLU A 32 5.71 5.15 50.08
C GLU A 32 6.53 5.70 48.91
N ALA A 33 7.54 6.53 49.20
CA ALA A 33 8.48 7.02 48.20
C ALA A 33 9.32 5.90 47.57
N ALA A 34 9.77 4.92 48.37
CA ALA A 34 10.50 3.76 47.88
C ALA A 34 9.63 2.86 46.99
N ALA A 35 8.38 2.59 47.39
CA ALA A 35 7.45 1.81 46.59
C ALA A 35 7.10 2.49 45.26
N ALA A 36 6.97 3.82 45.25
CA ALA A 36 6.75 4.59 44.02
C ALA A 36 7.97 4.52 43.07
N ALA A 37 9.19 4.54 43.61
CA ALA A 37 10.41 4.42 42.82
C ALA A 37 10.56 3.03 42.19
N GLU A 38 10.28 1.96 42.92
CA GLU A 38 10.28 0.59 42.39
C GLU A 38 9.26 0.43 41.26
N GLN A 39 8.04 0.98 41.41
CA GLN A 39 7.04 0.95 40.33
C GLN A 39 7.42 1.76 39.10
N GLU A 40 8.19 2.85 39.25
CA GLU A 40 8.75 3.59 38.11
C GLU A 40 9.86 2.82 37.40
N GLU A 41 10.71 2.09 38.14
CA GLU A 41 11.74 1.23 37.56
C GLU A 41 11.13 0.03 36.82
N GLU A 42 10.17 -0.68 37.41
CA GLU A 42 9.45 -1.78 36.74
C GLU A 42 8.74 -1.31 35.46
N LYS A 43 8.11 -0.11 35.49
CA LYS A 43 7.51 0.49 34.29
C LYS A 43 8.54 0.81 33.21
N LYS A 44 9.72 1.29 33.58
CA LYS A 44 10.80 1.58 32.63
C LYS A 44 11.34 0.29 32.01
N GLU A 45 11.52 -0.76 32.79
CA GLU A 45 11.95 -2.07 32.29
C GLU A 45 10.90 -2.72 31.37
N GLU A 46 9.59 -2.58 31.67
CA GLU A 46 8.51 -3.01 30.77
C GLU A 46 8.44 -2.20 29.46
N GLU A 47 8.82 -0.92 29.49
CA GLU A 47 8.83 -0.06 28.32
C GLU A 47 10.08 -0.29 27.45
N GLU A 48 11.22 -0.60 28.06
CA GLU A 48 12.50 -0.89 27.39
C GLU A 48 12.57 -2.33 26.85
N SER A 49 11.85 -3.29 27.47
CA SER A 49 11.77 -4.68 26.99
C SER A 49 10.80 -4.90 25.81
N LYS A 50 10.01 -3.88 25.44
CA LYS A 50 9.20 -3.91 24.21
C LYS A 50 10.10 -3.63 23.02
N GLU A 51 10.49 -4.71 22.31
CA GLU A 51 11.12 -4.58 21.00
C GLU A 51 10.32 -3.59 20.13
N PRO A 52 10.98 -2.60 19.51
CA PRO A 52 10.28 -1.66 18.66
C PRO A 52 9.58 -2.43 17.55
N ALA A 53 8.27 -2.26 17.41
CA ALA A 53 7.51 -2.86 16.33
C ALA A 53 8.25 -2.64 15.00
N PRO A 54 8.39 -3.67 14.15
CA PRO A 54 9.18 -3.56 12.93
C PRO A 54 8.67 -2.36 12.14
N LYS A 55 9.55 -1.38 11.88
CA LYS A 55 9.22 -0.18 11.12
C LYS A 55 8.55 -0.62 9.82
N ALA A 56 7.28 -0.26 9.65
CA ALA A 56 6.52 -0.64 8.46
C ALA A 56 7.32 -0.24 7.22
N ARG A 57 7.61 -1.22 6.35
CA ARG A 57 8.32 -0.96 5.10
C ARG A 57 7.49 0.02 4.29
N LYS A 58 8.11 1.13 3.87
CA LYS A 58 7.46 2.07 2.96
C LYS A 58 7.24 1.36 1.63
N ARG A 59 6.05 1.50 1.07
CA ARG A 59 5.69 0.95 -0.23
C ARG A 59 5.98 1.96 -1.34
N VAL A 60 6.58 1.49 -2.44
CA VAL A 60 6.88 2.28 -3.64
C VAL A 60 6.24 1.60 -4.84
N LEU A 61 5.51 2.37 -5.65
CA LEU A 61 4.98 1.92 -6.92
C LEU A 61 5.85 2.48 -8.04
N VAL A 62 6.30 1.61 -8.93
CA VAL A 62 7.09 1.99 -10.11
C VAL A 62 6.35 1.50 -11.35
N ASP A 63 5.89 2.45 -12.16
CA ASP A 63 5.28 2.19 -13.47
C ASP A 63 6.34 2.35 -14.57
N PHE A 64 6.53 1.31 -15.37
CA PHE A 64 7.57 1.28 -16.40
C PHE A 64 7.25 0.29 -17.53
N SER A 65 7.99 0.38 -18.64
CA SER A 65 7.76 -0.35 -19.89
C SER A 65 6.55 0.18 -20.68
N SER A 66 5.35 0.03 -20.12
CA SER A 66 4.06 0.57 -20.58
C SER A 66 3.89 0.69 -22.11
N PRO A 67 4.12 -0.39 -22.89
CA PRO A 67 3.96 -0.36 -24.33
C PRO A 67 2.47 -0.30 -24.72
N ASN A 68 2.19 0.20 -25.90
CA ASN A 68 0.87 0.08 -26.51
C ASN A 68 0.77 -1.29 -27.21
N ILE A 69 -0.19 -2.11 -26.82
CA ILE A 69 -0.35 -3.50 -27.31
C ILE A 69 -0.50 -3.56 -28.84
N ALA A 70 -1.12 -2.54 -29.43
CA ALA A 70 -1.38 -2.49 -30.87
C ALA A 70 -0.17 -2.04 -31.70
N LYS A 71 0.99 -1.75 -31.08
CA LYS A 71 2.19 -1.23 -31.75
C LYS A 71 3.44 -2.03 -31.37
N ASP A 72 4.35 -2.18 -32.33
CA ASP A 72 5.60 -2.89 -32.12
C ASP A 72 6.39 -2.34 -30.92
N MET A 73 6.89 -3.26 -30.09
CA MET A 73 7.90 -2.97 -29.10
C MET A 73 9.22 -2.60 -29.81
N HIS A 74 9.45 -1.30 -30.00
CA HIS A 74 10.75 -0.78 -30.46
C HIS A 74 11.69 -0.42 -29.30
N VAL A 75 12.96 -0.15 -29.61
CA VAL A 75 14.05 0.23 -28.67
C VAL A 75 13.68 1.42 -27.76
N GLY A 76 12.68 2.21 -28.13
CA GLY A 76 12.15 3.29 -27.30
C GLY A 76 11.53 2.79 -25.99
N HIS A 77 10.83 1.65 -26.02
CA HIS A 77 10.25 1.02 -24.83
C HIS A 77 11.33 0.39 -23.95
N LEU A 78 12.37 -0.20 -24.57
CA LEU A 78 13.48 -0.86 -23.88
C LEU A 78 14.18 0.06 -22.87
N ARG A 79 14.31 1.36 -23.18
CA ARG A 79 14.86 2.35 -22.25
C ARG A 79 14.07 2.39 -20.94
N SER A 80 12.76 2.56 -21.03
CA SER A 80 11.88 2.63 -19.86
C SER A 80 11.87 1.31 -19.09
N THR A 81 11.92 0.18 -19.81
CA THR A 81 11.99 -1.15 -19.20
C THR A 81 13.25 -1.31 -18.33
N ILE A 82 14.43 -0.98 -18.88
CA ILE A 82 15.71 -1.11 -18.18
C ILE A 82 15.82 -0.11 -17.02
N GLN A 83 15.43 1.15 -17.24
CA GLN A 83 15.49 2.18 -16.21
C GLN A 83 14.54 1.87 -15.06
N GLY A 84 13.30 1.47 -15.36
CA GLY A 84 12.32 1.10 -14.35
C GLY A 84 12.75 -0.10 -13.52
N ASP A 85 13.28 -1.15 -14.15
CA ASP A 85 13.79 -2.32 -13.43
C ASP A 85 15.00 -1.95 -12.53
N SER A 86 15.90 -1.10 -13.02
CA SER A 86 17.04 -0.61 -12.23
C SER A 86 16.58 0.16 -10.99
N ILE A 87 15.57 1.03 -11.14
CA ILE A 87 14.98 1.80 -10.03
C ILE A 87 14.31 0.86 -9.03
N CYS A 88 13.57 -0.15 -9.49
CA CYS A 88 12.94 -1.13 -8.60
C CYS A 88 13.98 -1.86 -7.74
N ARG A 89 15.08 -2.32 -8.35
CA ARG A 89 16.18 -3.00 -7.63
C ARG A 89 16.83 -2.11 -6.59
N ILE A 90 16.98 -0.81 -6.86
CA ILE A 90 17.51 0.16 -5.90
C ILE A 90 16.58 0.29 -4.69
N PHE A 91 15.26 0.43 -4.92
CA PHE A 91 14.30 0.53 -3.83
C PHE A 91 14.20 -0.76 -3.01
N GLU A 92 14.25 -1.93 -3.65
CA GLU A 92 14.30 -3.22 -2.96
C GLU A 92 15.57 -3.35 -2.10
N PHE A 93 16.72 -2.93 -2.63
CA PHE A 93 17.99 -2.91 -1.88
C PHE A 93 17.93 -1.99 -0.66
N MET A 94 17.21 -0.86 -0.77
CA MET A 94 16.98 0.07 0.34
C MET A 94 15.92 -0.42 1.35
N GLY A 95 15.32 -1.60 1.16
CA GLY A 95 14.37 -2.22 2.08
C GLY A 95 12.92 -1.76 1.91
N PHE A 96 12.57 -1.13 0.78
CA PHE A 96 11.19 -0.77 0.45
C PHE A 96 10.41 -1.99 -0.06
N ASP A 97 9.08 -1.95 0.09
CA ASP A 97 8.16 -2.85 -0.59
C ASP A 97 7.83 -2.30 -1.98
N VAL A 98 8.27 -2.95 -3.05
CA VAL A 98 8.19 -2.40 -4.42
C VAL A 98 7.12 -3.10 -5.24
N LEU A 99 6.14 -2.33 -5.71
CA LEU A 99 5.14 -2.78 -6.68
C LEU A 99 5.56 -2.34 -8.09
N ARG A 100 5.88 -3.33 -8.93
CA ARG A 100 6.19 -3.16 -10.35
C ARG A 100 4.89 -3.14 -11.15
N VAL A 101 4.60 -2.03 -11.82
CA VAL A 101 3.39 -1.86 -12.63
C VAL A 101 3.79 -1.69 -14.09
N ASN A 102 3.03 -2.34 -14.97
CA ASN A 102 3.12 -2.14 -16.41
C ASN A 102 1.78 -1.59 -16.89
N HIS A 103 1.67 -0.27 -17.01
CA HIS A 103 0.46 0.39 -17.45
C HIS A 103 0.35 0.35 -18.98
N VAL A 104 0.03 -0.83 -19.50
CA VAL A 104 -0.10 -1.09 -20.93
C VAL A 104 -1.18 -0.20 -21.56
N GLY A 105 -0.93 0.26 -22.79
CA GLY A 105 -1.90 1.03 -23.56
C GLY A 105 -2.89 0.11 -24.27
N ASP A 106 -3.83 -0.47 -23.51
CA ASP A 106 -4.82 -1.47 -23.97
C ASP A 106 -6.23 -0.90 -24.19
N TRP A 107 -6.35 0.43 -24.13
CA TRP A 107 -7.62 1.13 -24.24
C TRP A 107 -7.57 2.26 -25.28
N GLY A 108 -8.58 2.36 -26.14
CA GLY A 108 -8.73 3.47 -27.10
C GLY A 108 -9.23 3.06 -28.50
N THR A 109 -9.24 4.02 -29.42
CA THR A 109 -9.79 3.85 -30.78
C THR A 109 -9.10 2.78 -31.59
N GLN A 110 -7.81 2.49 -31.31
CA GLN A 110 -7.11 1.38 -31.94
C GLN A 110 -7.80 0.03 -31.70
N PHE A 111 -8.42 -0.18 -30.54
CA PHE A 111 -9.11 -1.44 -30.25
C PHE A 111 -10.46 -1.56 -30.96
N GLY A 112 -11.18 -0.45 -31.15
CA GLY A 112 -12.44 -0.48 -31.90
C GLY A 112 -12.26 -0.94 -33.35
N MET A 113 -11.19 -0.49 -34.02
CA MET A 113 -10.89 -0.97 -35.38
C MET A 113 -10.36 -2.41 -35.40
N LEU A 114 -9.64 -2.85 -34.37
CA LEU A 114 -9.19 -4.25 -34.25
C LEU A 114 -10.38 -5.19 -34.05
N ILE A 115 -11.32 -4.85 -33.17
CA ILE A 115 -12.56 -5.61 -32.96
C ILE A 115 -13.38 -5.67 -34.25
N GLY A 116 -13.53 -4.54 -34.95
CA GLY A 116 -14.25 -4.51 -36.23
C GLY A 116 -13.58 -5.37 -37.32
N GLU A 117 -12.24 -5.41 -37.36
CA GLU A 117 -11.51 -6.29 -38.29
C GLU A 117 -11.57 -7.76 -37.85
N LEU A 118 -11.66 -8.04 -36.55
CA LEU A 118 -11.80 -9.38 -35.99
C LEU A 118 -13.16 -9.97 -36.38
N ASP A 119 -14.24 -9.25 -36.09
CA ASP A 119 -15.61 -9.64 -36.46
C ASP A 119 -15.74 -9.95 -37.97
N ARG A 120 -15.03 -9.17 -38.79
CA ARG A 120 -15.05 -9.32 -40.24
C ARG A 120 -14.22 -10.50 -40.74
N SER A 121 -13.03 -10.70 -40.15
CA SER A 121 -12.08 -11.72 -40.59
C SER A 121 -12.39 -13.10 -40.00
N PHE A 122 -12.99 -13.12 -38.81
CA PHE A 122 -13.33 -14.30 -38.03
C PHE A 122 -14.71 -14.14 -37.38
N PRO A 123 -15.81 -14.26 -38.16
CA PRO A 123 -17.16 -14.06 -37.63
C PRO A 123 -17.55 -15.04 -36.52
N ASP A 124 -16.85 -16.16 -36.41
CA ASP A 124 -17.05 -17.25 -35.46
C ASP A 124 -16.00 -17.28 -34.33
N PHE A 125 -15.27 -16.17 -34.09
CA PHE A 125 -14.16 -16.12 -33.12
C PHE A 125 -14.54 -16.55 -31.69
N LEU A 126 -15.82 -16.39 -31.32
CA LEU A 126 -16.36 -16.82 -30.02
C LEU A 126 -16.39 -18.34 -29.86
N THR A 127 -16.56 -19.07 -30.94
CA THR A 127 -16.56 -20.54 -30.96
C THR A 127 -15.23 -21.12 -31.40
N ASN A 128 -14.50 -20.39 -32.24
CA ASN A 128 -13.24 -20.81 -32.84
C ASN A 128 -12.22 -19.66 -32.73
N THR A 129 -11.47 -19.64 -31.62
CA THR A 129 -10.51 -18.58 -31.33
C THR A 129 -9.41 -18.54 -32.39
N PRO A 130 -9.27 -17.44 -33.15
CA PRO A 130 -8.27 -17.36 -34.20
C PRO A 130 -6.86 -17.20 -33.63
N GLU A 131 -5.90 -17.93 -34.19
CA GLU A 131 -4.48 -17.71 -33.89
C GLU A 131 -3.95 -16.51 -34.69
N ILE A 132 -3.99 -15.32 -34.09
CA ILE A 132 -3.38 -14.12 -34.68
C ILE A 132 -1.88 -14.17 -34.43
N THR A 133 -1.15 -14.80 -35.35
CA THR A 133 0.32 -14.97 -35.27
C THR A 133 1.10 -13.66 -35.39
N ASP A 134 0.58 -12.69 -36.15
CA ASP A 134 1.19 -11.37 -36.32
C ASP A 134 0.17 -10.24 -36.11
N LEU A 135 0.19 -9.67 -34.91
CA LEU A 135 -0.68 -8.55 -34.53
C LEU A 135 -0.38 -7.27 -35.32
N GLN A 136 0.84 -7.08 -35.83
CA GLN A 136 1.18 -5.92 -36.68
C GLN A 136 0.50 -6.00 -38.03
N VAL A 137 0.52 -7.17 -38.66
CA VAL A 137 -0.15 -7.37 -39.95
C VAL A 137 -1.65 -7.14 -39.78
N PHE A 138 -2.23 -7.68 -38.71
CA PHE A 138 -3.63 -7.49 -38.38
C PHE A 138 -3.97 -6.01 -38.13
N TYR A 139 -3.17 -5.31 -37.31
CA TYR A 139 -3.32 -3.88 -37.06
C TYR A 139 -3.20 -3.04 -38.34
N LYS A 140 -2.22 -3.34 -39.20
CA LYS A 140 -2.05 -2.63 -40.48
C LYS A 140 -3.23 -2.87 -41.42
N SER A 141 -3.81 -4.05 -41.44
CA SER A 141 -5.04 -4.35 -42.19
C SER A 141 -6.21 -3.50 -41.69
N ALA A 142 -6.46 -3.55 -40.37
CA ALA A 142 -7.52 -2.77 -39.73
C ALA A 142 -7.34 -1.26 -39.96
N LYS A 143 -6.11 -0.75 -39.82
CA LYS A 143 -5.79 0.66 -40.01
C LYS A 143 -5.97 1.10 -41.46
N LYS A 144 -5.50 0.31 -42.42
CA LYS A 144 -5.69 0.60 -43.86
C LYS A 144 -7.18 0.73 -44.20
N ARG A 145 -8.02 -0.13 -43.61
CA ARG A 145 -9.47 -0.08 -43.80
C ARG A 145 -10.09 1.12 -43.11
N PHE A 146 -9.70 1.38 -41.86
CA PHE A 146 -10.12 2.55 -41.09
C PHE A 146 -9.87 3.88 -41.83
N ASP A 147 -8.76 3.98 -42.57
CA ASP A 147 -8.43 5.18 -43.33
C ASP A 147 -9.13 5.26 -44.70
N ALA A 148 -9.61 4.13 -45.24
CA ALA A 148 -10.17 4.05 -46.60
C ALA A 148 -11.70 3.95 -46.64
N ASP A 149 -12.34 3.48 -45.57
CA ASP A 149 -13.75 3.14 -45.52
C ASP A 149 -14.44 3.89 -44.36
N GLU A 150 -15.26 4.88 -44.70
CA GLU A 150 -15.98 5.71 -43.73
C GLU A 150 -17.07 4.92 -42.97
N GLU A 151 -17.64 3.87 -43.57
CA GLU A 151 -18.58 2.99 -42.87
C GLU A 151 -17.84 2.17 -41.81
N PHE A 152 -16.70 1.59 -42.17
CA PHE A 152 -15.86 0.87 -41.22
C PHE A 152 -15.34 1.77 -40.10
N LYS A 153 -15.03 3.03 -40.40
CA LYS A 153 -14.62 4.01 -39.40
C LYS A 153 -15.72 4.29 -38.37
N ALA A 154 -16.97 4.40 -38.83
CA ALA A 154 -18.13 4.54 -37.93
C ALA A 154 -18.32 3.29 -37.05
N VAL A 155 -18.16 2.09 -37.63
CA VAL A 155 -18.18 0.82 -36.88
C VAL A 155 -17.09 0.78 -35.83
N ALA A 156 -15.86 1.14 -36.18
CA ALA A 156 -14.75 1.18 -35.24
C ALA A 156 -15.01 2.13 -34.07
N HIS A 157 -15.53 3.33 -34.32
CA HIS A 157 -15.92 4.26 -33.26
C HIS A 157 -17.05 3.72 -32.37
N ALA A 158 -18.06 3.07 -32.97
CA ALA A 158 -19.13 2.45 -32.22
C ALA A 158 -18.62 1.31 -31.32
N ASN A 159 -17.70 0.49 -31.82
CA ASN A 159 -17.12 -0.62 -31.06
C ASN A 159 -16.30 -0.14 -29.85
N VAL A 160 -15.61 1.01 -29.94
CA VAL A 160 -14.95 1.62 -28.77
C VAL A 160 -15.96 1.97 -27.69
N VAL A 161 -17.08 2.59 -28.07
CA VAL A 161 -18.12 3.00 -27.12
C VAL A 161 -18.76 1.75 -26.48
N LYS A 162 -19.02 0.72 -27.27
CA LYS A 162 -19.53 -0.57 -26.77
C LYS A 162 -18.55 -1.22 -25.78
N LEU A 163 -17.26 -1.28 -26.13
CA LEU A 163 -16.22 -1.78 -25.23
C LEU A 163 -16.17 -0.97 -23.93
N GLN A 164 -16.28 0.35 -24.00
CA GLN A 164 -16.32 1.24 -22.83
C GLN A 164 -17.56 1.05 -21.96
N SER A 165 -18.68 0.67 -22.56
CA SER A 165 -19.92 0.34 -21.83
C SER A 165 -19.94 -1.07 -21.25
N GLY A 166 -18.92 -1.90 -21.50
CA GLY A 166 -18.86 -3.29 -21.04
C GLY A 166 -19.74 -4.25 -21.85
N ASP A 167 -19.93 -3.98 -23.14
CA ASP A 167 -20.61 -4.89 -24.07
C ASP A 167 -19.90 -6.24 -24.13
N GLU A 168 -20.63 -7.33 -23.87
CA GLU A 168 -20.06 -8.68 -23.71
C GLU A 168 -19.32 -9.15 -24.95
N HIS A 169 -19.87 -8.88 -26.15
CA HIS A 169 -19.25 -9.25 -27.42
C HIS A 169 -17.92 -8.50 -27.63
N CYS A 170 -17.92 -7.18 -27.46
CA CYS A 170 -16.72 -6.36 -27.63
C CYS A 170 -15.65 -6.68 -26.56
N THR A 171 -16.06 -7.00 -25.33
CA THR A 171 -15.14 -7.43 -24.27
C THR A 171 -14.51 -8.78 -24.58
N GLN A 172 -15.27 -9.75 -25.09
CA GLN A 172 -14.74 -11.04 -25.51
C GLN A 172 -13.81 -10.93 -26.72
N ALA A 173 -14.10 -10.00 -27.65
CA ALA A 173 -13.20 -9.71 -28.77
C ALA A 173 -11.89 -9.01 -28.35
N TRP A 174 -11.88 -8.30 -27.23
CA TRP A 174 -10.72 -7.59 -26.70
C TRP A 174 -9.79 -8.51 -25.88
N GLN A 175 -10.34 -9.52 -25.22
CA GLN A 175 -9.61 -10.52 -24.42
C GLN A 175 -8.79 -11.47 -25.29
#